data_AF-A0A4U4E6L9-F1
#
_entry.id   AF-A0A4U4E6L9-F1
#
_cell.length_a   1.000
_cell.length_b   1.000
_cell.length_c   1.000
_cell.angle_alpha   90.00
_cell.angle_beta   90.00
_cell.angle_gamma   90.00
#
_symmetry.space_group_name_H-M   'P 1'
#
loop_
_entity.id
_entity.type
_entity.pdbx_description
1 polymer ?
#
loop_
_entity_poly.entity_id
_entity_poly.type
_entity_poly.pdbx_seq_one_letter_code
_entity_poly.pdbx_strand_id
1 'polypeptide(L)'
;MTEVRLRNVDDLEWEQFKIYCKKNKKNPSEQLKKYIREAGRFEAVIETELRMKAMVDDVIAHLDLNTQAYLLNVQQGLIPLVQEPIREENNQ
;
A
#
# COMPACT_ATOMS: atom_id res chain seq x y z
N MET A 1 -28.07 -7.41 16.81
CA MET A 1 -26.61 -7.26 16.58
C MET A 1 -26.04 -8.64 16.33
N THR A 2 -25.49 -8.91 15.15
CA THR A 2 -24.82 -10.19 14.86
C THR A 2 -23.43 -10.17 15.49
N GLU A 3 -23.24 -11.01 16.51
CA GLU A 3 -21.99 -11.16 17.26
C GLU A 3 -20.96 -11.87 16.36
N VAL A 4 -19.83 -11.21 16.07
CA VAL A 4 -18.73 -11.83 15.30
C VAL A 4 -17.99 -12.76 16.23
N ARG A 5 -18.16 -14.08 16.06
CA ARG A 5 -17.42 -15.10 16.82
C ARG A 5 -16.18 -15.54 16.04
N LEU A 6 -15.00 -15.25 16.58
CA LEU A 6 -13.74 -15.75 16.06
C LEU A 6 -13.61 -17.23 16.42
N ARG A 7 -13.18 -18.06 15.47
CA ARG A 7 -12.84 -19.47 15.72
C ARG A 7 -11.33 -19.56 15.93
N ASN A 8 -10.88 -20.38 16.89
CA ASN A 8 -9.46 -20.66 17.15
C ASN A 8 -8.62 -19.43 17.56
N VAL A 9 -9.12 -18.62 18.49
CA VAL A 9 -8.31 -17.55 19.12
C VAL A 9 -7.96 -17.99 20.52
N ASP A 10 -6.70 -17.80 20.91
CA ASP A 10 -6.26 -18.09 22.26
C ASP A 10 -6.94 -17.15 23.27
N ASP A 11 -7.33 -17.69 24.42
CA ASP A 11 -8.08 -16.91 25.43
C ASP A 11 -7.26 -15.72 25.95
N LEU A 12 -5.93 -15.83 26.03
CA LEU A 12 -5.06 -14.74 26.44
C LEU A 12 -5.05 -13.61 25.40
N GLU A 13 -4.92 -13.97 24.12
CA GLU A 13 -4.94 -13.00 23.01
C GLU A 13 -6.29 -12.27 22.93
N TRP A 14 -7.38 -13.00 23.18
CA TRP A 14 -8.72 -12.41 23.18
C TRP A 14 -8.93 -11.44 24.34
N GLU A 15 -8.44 -11.77 25.54
CA GLU A 15 -8.50 -10.85 26.68
C GLU A 15 -7.62 -9.62 26.49
N GLN A 16 -6.41 -9.77 25.93
CA GLN A 16 -5.57 -8.62 25.56
C GLN A 16 -6.28 -7.69 24.56
N PHE A 17 -6.98 -8.26 23.58
CA PHE A 17 -7.77 -7.50 22.62
C PHE A 17 -8.93 -6.74 23.29
N LYS A 18 -9.65 -7.36 24.23
CA LYS A 18 -10.70 -6.69 25.00
C LYS A 18 -10.14 -5.56 25.86
N ILE A 19 -8.99 -5.76 26.51
CA ILE A 19 -8.29 -4.73 27.29
C ILE A 19 -7.94 -3.53 26.40
N TYR A 20 -7.38 -3.78 25.21
CA TYR A 20 -7.11 -2.73 24.23
C TYR A 20 -8.39 -1.97 23.84
N CYS A 21 -9.47 -2.67 23.53
CA CYS A 21 -10.73 -2.04 23.15
C CYS A 21 -11.30 -1.18 24.29
N LYS A 22 -11.25 -1.68 25.52
CA LYS A 22 -11.69 -0.97 26.73
C LYS A 22 -10.85 0.28 26.98
N LYS A 23 -9.52 0.20 26.89
CA LYS A 23 -8.61 1.35 27.05
C LYS A 23 -8.90 2.46 26.05
N ASN A 24 -9.28 2.10 24.83
CA ASN A 24 -9.53 3.05 23.74
C ASN A 24 -11.02 3.44 23.59
N LYS A 25 -11.90 3.02 24.51
CA LYS A 25 -13.36 3.24 24.43
C LYS A 25 -13.98 2.77 23.11
N LYS A 26 -13.52 1.63 22.60
CA LYS A 26 -13.99 1.04 21.33
C LYS A 26 -14.83 -0.21 21.60
N ASN A 27 -15.84 -0.45 20.75
CA ASN A 27 -16.59 -1.69 20.76
C ASN A 27 -15.75 -2.81 20.08
N PRO A 28 -15.49 -3.96 20.75
CA PRO A 28 -14.71 -5.06 20.18
C PRO A 28 -15.24 -5.58 18.83
N SER A 29 -16.56 -5.71 18.67
CA SER A 29 -17.17 -6.17 17.43
C SER A 29 -16.99 -5.17 16.29
N GLU A 30 -17.10 -3.87 16.55
CA GLU A 30 -16.86 -2.84 15.52
C GLU A 30 -15.38 -2.77 15.14
N GLN A 31 -14.50 -2.88 16.13
CA GLN A 31 -13.06 -2.86 15.91
C GLN A 31 -12.59 -4.08 15.11
N LEU A 32 -13.15 -5.27 15.36
CA LEU A 32 -12.92 -6.45 14.54
C LEU A 32 -13.39 -6.26 13.11
N LYS A 33 -14.63 -5.77 12.91
CA LYS A 33 -15.15 -5.49 11.56
C LYS A 33 -14.28 -4.48 10.82
N LYS A 34 -13.77 -3.46 11.51
CA LYS A 34 -12.83 -2.49 10.96
C LYS A 34 -11.53 -3.17 10.52
N TYR A 35 -10.91 -3.98 11.38
CA TYR A 35 -9.68 -4.68 11.05
C TYR A 35 -9.84 -5.66 9.89
N ILE A 36 -10.93 -6.44 9.85
CA ILE A 36 -11.22 -7.35 8.73
C ILE A 36 -11.34 -6.55 7.42
N ARG A 37 -12.04 -5.41 7.44
CA ARG A 37 -12.19 -4.54 6.26
C ARG A 37 -10.88 -3.86 5.86
N GLU A 38 -10.02 -3.52 6.81
CA GLU A 38 -8.73 -2.91 6.54
C GLU A 38 -7.70 -3.93 6.04
N ALA A 39 -7.70 -5.15 6.57
CA ALA A 39 -6.84 -6.24 6.10
C ALA A 39 -7.13 -6.57 4.62
N GLY A 40 -8.40 -6.73 4.24
CA GLY A 40 -8.76 -6.97 2.84
C GLY A 40 -8.43 -5.80 1.91
N ARG A 41 -8.46 -4.55 2.41
CA ARG A 41 -8.02 -3.38 1.65
C ARG A 41 -6.50 -3.32 1.51
N PHE A 42 -5.78 -3.69 2.55
CA PHE A 42 -4.31 -3.75 2.53
C PHE A 42 -3.83 -4.77 1.49
N GLU A 43 -4.41 -5.97 1.48
CA GLU A 43 -4.08 -7.00 0.48
C GLU A 43 -4.33 -6.52 -0.95
N ALA A 44 -5.48 -5.89 -1.20
CA ALA A 44 -5.82 -5.33 -2.53
C ALA A 44 -4.87 -4.19 -2.95
N VAL A 45 -4.45 -3.34 -2.02
CA VAL A 45 -3.48 -2.26 -2.28
C VAL A 45 -2.12 -2.86 -2.63
N ILE A 46 -1.61 -3.80 -1.82
CA ILE A 46 -0.32 -4.47 -2.08
C ILE A 46 -0.35 -5.20 -3.42
N GLU A 47 -1.41 -5.93 -3.74
CA GLU A 47 -1.57 -6.60 -5.02
C GLU A 47 -1.53 -5.60 -6.19
N THR A 48 -2.23 -4.47 -6.06
CA THR A 48 -2.25 -3.42 -7.08
C THR A 48 -0.87 -2.80 -7.26
N GLU A 49 -0.17 -2.48 -6.16
CA GLU A 49 1.17 -1.91 -6.18
C GLU A 49 2.18 -2.87 -6.84
N LEU A 50 2.10 -4.17 -6.54
CA LEU A 50 2.95 -5.19 -7.18
C LEU A 50 2.69 -5.30 -8.68
N ARG A 51 1.43 -5.25 -9.10
CA ARG A 51 1.06 -5.26 -10.54
C ARG A 51 1.58 -4.01 -11.25
N MET A 52 1.40 -2.83 -10.65
CA MET A 52 1.92 -1.58 -11.20
C MET A 52 3.45 -1.61 -11.33
N LYS A 53 4.14 -2.12 -10.30
CA LYS A 53 5.59 -2.31 -10.34
C LYS A 53 6.00 -3.24 -11.50
N ALA A 54 5.33 -4.38 -11.66
CA ALA A 54 5.63 -5.30 -12.74
C ALA A 54 5.46 -4.66 -14.14
N MET A 55 4.43 -3.83 -14.33
CA MET A 55 4.24 -3.08 -15.56
C MET A 55 5.36 -2.06 -15.80
N VAL A 56 5.78 -1.33 -14.76
CA VAL A 56 6.89 -0.38 -14.87
C VAL A 56 8.20 -1.09 -15.20
N ASP A 57 8.49 -2.21 -14.54
CA ASP A 57 9.69 -3.02 -14.80
C ASP A 57 9.69 -3.53 -16.26
N ASP A 58 8.54 -3.96 -16.77
CA ASP A 58 8.39 -4.39 -18.17
C ASP A 58 8.63 -3.23 -19.15
N VAL A 59 8.04 -2.06 -18.90
CA VAL A 59 8.28 -0.86 -19.72
C VAL A 59 9.77 -0.50 -19.73
N ILE A 60 10.44 -0.48 -18.57
CA ILE A 60 11.86 -0.17 -18.46
C ILE A 60 12.71 -1.16 -19.27
N ALA A 61 12.39 -2.45 -19.21
CA ALA A 61 13.12 -3.48 -19.96
C ALA A 61 13.06 -3.28 -21.48
N HIS A 62 12.01 -2.62 -21.98
CA HIS A 62 11.81 -2.31 -23.40
C HIS A 62 12.38 -0.95 -23.83
N LEU A 63 12.93 -0.15 -22.91
CA LEU A 63 13.61 1.10 -23.25
C LEU A 63 15.00 0.85 -23.82
N ASP A 64 15.59 1.84 -24.49
CA ASP A 64 16.98 1.76 -24.93
C ASP A 64 17.96 1.76 -23.74
N LEU A 65 19.15 1.21 -23.97
CA LEU A 65 20.18 1.04 -22.94
C LEU A 65 20.60 2.36 -22.26
N ASN A 66 20.60 3.48 -22.99
CA ASN A 66 21.00 4.76 -22.42
C ASN A 66 19.92 5.28 -21.47
N THR A 67 18.65 5.14 -21.84
CA THR A 67 17.51 5.50 -20.99
C THR A 67 17.43 4.60 -19.75
N GLN A 68 17.68 3.30 -19.89
CA GLN A 68 17.74 2.39 -18.74
C GLN A 68 18.86 2.80 -17.75
N ALA A 69 20.06 3.08 -18.27
CA ALA A 69 21.20 3.52 -17.45
C ALA A 69 20.91 4.86 -16.77
N TYR A 70 20.26 5.79 -17.47
CA TYR A 70 19.81 7.06 -16.90
C TYR A 70 18.88 6.85 -15.70
N LEU A 71 17.81 6.06 -15.86
CA LEU A 71 16.84 5.79 -14.79
C LEU A 71 17.50 5.11 -13.58
N LEU A 72 18.43 4.18 -13.80
CA LEU A 72 19.17 3.53 -12.72
C LEU A 72 20.02 4.53 -11.93
N ASN A 73 20.72 5.44 -12.62
CA ASN A 73 21.53 6.47 -11.99
C ASN A 73 20.68 7.49 -11.20
N VAL A 74 19.48 7.82 -11.71
CA VAL A 74 18.50 8.63 -10.96
C VAL A 74 18.04 7.93 -9.70
N GLN A 75 17.70 6.64 -9.78
CA GLN A 75 17.26 5.84 -8.62
C GLN A 75 18.34 5.74 -7.53
N GLN A 76 19.61 5.66 -7.93
CA GLN A 76 20.76 5.65 -7.01
C GLN A 76 21.11 7.04 -6.45
N GLY A 77 20.44 8.10 -6.91
CA GLY A 77 20.71 9.48 -6.50
C GLY A 77 22.00 10.06 -7.07
N LEU A 78 22.60 9.42 -8.09
CA LEU A 78 23.84 9.88 -8.72
C LEU A 78 23.62 11.08 -9.65
N ILE A 79 22.44 11.16 -10.26
CA ILE A 79 22.02 12.26 -11.13
C ILE A 79 20.57 12.66 -10.80
N PRO A 80 20.20 13.96 -10.93
CA PRO A 80 18.84 14.40 -10.71
C PRO A 80 17.91 13.94 -11.85
N LEU A 81 16.64 13.72 -11.50
CA LEU A 81 15.59 13.54 -12.50
C LEU A 81 15.41 14.86 -13.27
N VAL A 82 15.59 14.81 -14.59
CA VAL A 82 15.35 15.95 -15.47
C VAL A 82 13.84 16.10 -15.58
N GLN A 83 13.30 17.14 -14.95
CA GLN A 83 11.92 17.55 -15.20
C GLN A 83 11.91 18.31 -16.53
N GLU A 84 11.15 17.84 -17.51
CA GLU A 84 10.87 18.66 -18.66
C GLU A 84 10.18 19.95 -18.18
N PRO A 85 10.57 21.14 -18.67
CA PRO A 85 9.81 22.33 -18.40
C PRO A 85 8.39 22.10 -18.93
N ILE A 86 7.38 22.24 -18.07
CA ILE A 86 5.98 22.20 -18.45
C ILE A 86 5.82 23.25 -19.55
N ARG A 87 5.74 22.81 -20.81
CA ARG A 87 5.31 23.66 -21.89
C ARG A 87 3.83 23.86 -21.65
N GLU A 88 3.47 24.97 -21.02
CA GLU A 88 2.13 25.51 -21.17
C GLU A 88 1.92 25.69 -22.67
N GLU A 89 1.22 24.74 -23.30
CA GLU A 89 0.65 24.94 -24.63
C GLU A 89 -0.29 26.14 -24.49
N ASN A 90 0.24 27.32 -24.79
CA ASN A 90 -0.55 28.51 -24.98
C ASN A 90 -1.55 28.21 -26.10
N ASN A 91 -2.78 27.93 -25.70
CA ASN A 91 -3.94 28.03 -26.57
C ASN A 91 -3.99 29.47 -27.13
N GLN A 92 -3.53 29.64 -28.37
CA GLN A 92 -3.82 30.79 -29.23
C GLN A 92 -4.20 30.30 -30.61
#